data_AF-A0A4Q2YKH7-F1
#
_entry.id   AF-A0A4Q2YKH7-F1
#
_cell.length_a   1.000
_cell.length_b   1.000
_cell.length_c   1.000
_cell.angle_alpha   90.00
_cell.angle_beta   90.00
_cell.angle_gamma   90.00
#
_symmetry.space_group_name_H-M   'P 1'
#
loop_
_entity.id
_entity.type
_entity.pdbx_description
1 polymer ?
#
loop_
_entity_poly.entity_id
_entity_poly.type
_entity_poly.pdbx_seq_one_letter_code
_entity_poly.pdbx_strand_id
1 'polypeptide(L)'
;MRPLFLVLFGWITAVLLPSASAQLKVELSMDRESYVSLETITATVTVTNNVGKDVVLGGPSETSWLDFQISTSAGEPVSPLRPVAVAPLMIRNGESLKRKFSLDKHYYLSESGKYILRAAAYFPELQKYNLSPPKAFMVQEPRRATWEEVFSVPDTAGVPGGYRKYQLFTVNDLDKSWIYYSLIDETNQLVLSRAPLGEFVPDRVLQPVVDRNKRLNLIYQSTPSLYTYQQLDPGGQVTALKFYSVSKGIPKLIKEPDGATAIMGGAVYDPAAEARKKNAVRKLSDRPGGLTE
;
A
#
# COMPACT_ATOMS: atom_id res chain seq x y z
N MET A 1 9.67 73.26 -39.94
CA MET A 1 10.49 72.42 -39.06
C MET A 1 9.73 72.23 -37.74
N ARG A 2 9.32 71.00 -37.40
CA ARG A 2 8.60 70.65 -36.17
C ARG A 2 9.56 69.95 -35.21
N PRO A 3 9.64 70.30 -33.92
CA PRO A 3 10.32 69.46 -32.95
C PRO A 3 9.35 68.43 -32.37
N LEU A 4 9.74 67.17 -32.47
CA LEU A 4 9.07 65.99 -31.92
C LEU A 4 9.53 65.85 -30.46
N PHE A 5 8.62 66.00 -29.48
CA PHE A 5 8.89 65.69 -28.08
C PHE A 5 8.52 64.23 -27.80
N LEU A 6 9.52 63.39 -27.51
CA LEU A 6 9.37 62.02 -27.05
C LEU A 6 9.09 62.03 -25.53
N VAL A 7 7.90 61.56 -25.13
CA VAL A 7 7.56 61.26 -23.73
C VAL A 7 7.94 59.81 -23.46
N LEU A 8 8.94 59.60 -22.59
CA LEU A 8 9.34 58.28 -22.13
C LEU A 8 8.55 57.94 -20.84
N PHE A 9 7.55 57.07 -20.95
CA PHE A 9 6.77 56.58 -19.81
C PHE A 9 7.47 55.32 -19.26
N GLY A 10 8.23 55.46 -18.17
CA GLY A 10 8.87 54.35 -17.48
C GLY A 10 7.86 53.54 -16.67
N TRP A 11 7.51 52.35 -17.15
CA TRP A 11 6.75 51.35 -16.39
C TRP A 11 7.71 50.59 -15.45
N ILE A 12 7.58 50.80 -14.15
CA ILE A 12 8.24 49.98 -13.13
C ILE A 12 7.37 48.75 -12.88
N THR A 13 7.74 47.63 -13.48
CA THR A 13 7.19 46.30 -13.14
C THR A 13 7.84 45.82 -11.84
N ALA A 14 7.09 45.90 -10.73
CA ALA A 14 7.48 45.28 -9.48
C ALA A 14 7.43 43.74 -9.64
N VAL A 15 8.61 43.12 -9.74
CA VAL A 15 8.75 41.66 -9.71
C VAL A 15 8.46 41.19 -8.29
N LEU A 16 7.25 40.65 -8.06
CA LEU A 16 6.91 39.89 -6.86
C LEU A 16 7.73 38.59 -6.88
N LEU A 17 8.91 38.62 -6.26
CA LEU A 17 9.65 37.40 -5.95
C LEU A 17 8.82 36.56 -4.98
N PRO A 18 8.56 35.27 -5.27
CA PRO A 18 7.91 34.40 -4.32
C PRO A 18 8.83 34.24 -3.10
N SER A 19 8.41 34.77 -1.96
CA SER A 19 9.03 34.49 -0.67
C SER A 19 8.94 32.98 -0.44
N ALA A 20 10.04 32.26 -0.67
CA ALA A 20 10.18 30.87 -0.28
C ALA A 20 10.16 30.81 1.25
N SER A 21 8.95 30.73 1.82
CA SER A 21 8.81 30.45 3.23
C SER A 21 9.36 29.05 3.46
N ALA A 22 10.52 28.99 4.12
CA ALA A 22 11.04 27.81 4.76
C ALA A 22 9.94 27.22 5.68
N GLN A 23 9.35 26.10 5.29
CA GLN A 23 8.20 25.49 5.97
C GLN A 23 8.44 24.00 6.21
N LEU A 24 7.76 23.44 7.22
CA LEU A 24 7.61 21.99 7.33
C LEU A 24 6.84 21.49 6.10
N LYS A 25 7.51 20.74 5.22
CA LYS A 25 6.86 20.12 4.06
C LYS A 25 6.22 18.81 4.52
N VAL A 26 4.94 18.62 4.24
CA VAL A 26 4.21 17.39 4.56
C VAL A 26 3.81 16.71 3.27
N GLU A 27 4.18 15.44 3.15
CA GLU A 27 3.88 14.60 2.00
C GLU A 27 3.16 13.34 2.48
N LEU A 28 2.25 12.87 1.64
CA LEU A 28 1.40 11.72 1.90
C LEU A 28 1.50 10.77 0.70
N SER A 29 1.81 9.51 0.97
CA SER A 29 1.82 8.46 -0.03
C SER A 29 1.07 7.23 0.48
N MET A 30 0.42 6.52 -0.43
CA MET A 30 -0.25 5.25 -0.15
C MET A 30 0.31 4.20 -1.09
N ASP A 31 0.34 2.94 -0.65
CA ASP A 31 0.90 1.84 -1.45
C ASP A 31 0.00 1.49 -2.65
N ARG A 32 -1.30 1.78 -2.55
CA ARG A 32 -2.31 1.60 -3.60
C ARG A 32 -3.33 2.74 -3.60
N GLU A 33 -4.06 2.86 -4.70
CA GLU A 33 -5.16 3.82 -4.89
C GLU A 33 -6.55 3.17 -4.82
N SER A 34 -6.62 1.83 -4.70
CA SER A 34 -7.85 1.06 -4.60
C SER A 34 -7.69 -0.03 -3.55
N TYR A 35 -8.70 -0.16 -2.68
CA TYR A 35 -8.77 -1.08 -1.56
C TYR A 35 -10.13 -1.78 -1.54
N VAL A 36 -10.20 -2.93 -0.87
CA VAL A 36 -11.47 -3.62 -0.62
C VAL A 36 -11.97 -3.25 0.78
N SER A 37 -13.29 -3.16 0.95
CA SER A 37 -13.91 -2.99 2.27
C SER A 37 -13.33 -3.97 3.31
N LEU A 38 -13.09 -3.49 4.54
CA LEU A 38 -12.48 -4.24 5.65
C LEU A 38 -11.03 -4.72 5.42
N GLU A 39 -10.34 -4.12 4.46
CA GLU A 39 -8.90 -4.26 4.27
C GLU A 39 -8.11 -3.23 5.11
N THR A 40 -6.91 -3.59 5.57
CA THR A 40 -5.99 -2.62 6.19
C THR A 40 -5.48 -1.59 5.18
N ILE A 41 -5.82 -0.32 5.40
CA ILE A 41 -5.40 0.80 4.57
C ILE A 41 -4.20 1.49 5.23
N THR A 42 -3.03 1.46 4.58
CA THR A 42 -1.82 2.08 5.12
C THR A 42 -1.47 3.37 4.39
N ALA A 43 -1.32 4.45 5.16
CA ALA A 43 -0.78 5.72 4.70
C ALA A 43 0.64 5.93 5.23
N THR A 44 1.50 6.47 4.38
CA THR A 44 2.85 6.88 4.76
C THR A 44 2.94 8.40 4.72
N VAL A 45 3.24 9.01 5.86
CA VAL A 45 3.46 10.45 5.99
C VAL A 45 4.96 10.71 6.02
N THR A 46 5.40 11.65 5.19
CA THR A 46 6.78 12.17 5.20
C THR A 46 6.75 13.64 5.58
N VAL A 47 7.47 14.01 6.63
CA VAL A 47 7.59 15.39 7.10
C VAL A 47 9.04 15.81 6.94
N THR A 48 9.29 16.86 6.16
CA THR A 48 10.64 17.37 5.90
C THR A 48 10.78 18.75 6.52
N ASN A 49 11.80 18.90 7.36
CA ASN A 49 12.13 20.16 7.98
C ASN A 49 12.98 21.02 7.04
N ASN A 50 12.32 21.87 6.25
CA ASN A 50 13.01 22.90 5.46
C ASN A 50 13.15 24.22 6.23
N VAL A 51 12.88 24.23 7.54
CA VAL A 51 13.12 25.40 8.40
C VAL A 51 14.61 25.47 8.71
N GLY A 52 15.19 26.68 8.74
CA GLY A 52 16.63 26.89 8.97
C GLY A 52 17.13 26.56 10.39
N LYS A 53 16.41 25.75 11.15
CA LYS A 53 16.72 25.32 12.53
C LYS A 53 16.01 24.01 12.86
N ASP A 54 16.42 23.40 13.96
CA ASP A 54 15.76 22.23 14.51
C ASP A 54 14.34 22.58 14.99
N VAL A 55 13.40 21.67 14.78
CA VAL A 55 11.98 21.85 15.13
C VAL A 55 11.54 20.73 16.06
N VAL A 56 10.88 21.08 17.16
CA VAL A 56 10.17 20.11 18.00
C VAL A 56 8.74 20.00 17.49
N LEU A 57 8.38 18.82 16.99
CA LEU A 57 7.02 18.46 16.61
C LEU A 57 6.27 18.03 17.87
N GLY A 58 5.31 18.85 18.32
CA GLY A 58 4.41 18.56 19.44
C GLY A 58 3.05 19.21 19.16
N GLY A 59 1.94 18.55 19.48
CA GLY A 59 0.61 19.11 19.21
C GLY A 59 0.26 20.23 20.19
N PRO A 60 -0.80 21.00 19.90
CA PRO A 60 -1.32 21.99 20.84
C PRO A 60 -1.75 21.30 22.15
N SER A 61 -1.39 21.86 23.30
CA SER A 61 -1.77 21.33 24.62
C SER A 61 -1.42 19.84 24.83
N GLU A 62 -0.20 19.44 24.44
CA GLU A 62 0.32 18.06 24.57
C GLU A 62 -0.46 17.00 23.77
N THR A 63 -1.25 17.42 22.78
CA THR A 63 -1.90 16.50 21.85
C THR A 63 -0.93 15.98 20.78
N SER A 64 -1.43 15.08 19.94
CA SER A 64 -0.68 14.63 18.77
C SER A 64 -0.38 15.78 17.82
N TRP A 65 0.87 15.85 17.34
CA TRP A 65 1.26 16.82 16.33
C TRP A 65 0.84 16.41 14.91
N LEU A 66 0.35 15.19 14.71
CA LEU A 66 -0.08 14.68 13.41
C LEU A 66 -1.50 14.12 13.48
N ASP A 67 -2.30 14.48 12.50
CA ASP A 67 -3.66 13.96 12.30
C ASP A 67 -3.97 13.76 10.81
N PHE A 68 -5.13 13.18 10.48
CA PHE A 68 -5.62 13.05 9.12
C PHE A 68 -6.98 13.73 8.94
N GLN A 69 -7.12 14.41 7.81
CA GLN A 69 -8.40 14.89 7.31
C GLN A 69 -8.85 13.92 6.22
N ILE A 70 -9.97 13.24 6.46
CA ILE A 70 -10.57 12.31 5.51
C ILE A 70 -11.96 12.81 5.18
N SER A 71 -12.30 12.85 3.89
CA SER A 71 -13.65 13.15 3.43
C SER A 71 -14.09 12.20 2.32
N THR A 72 -15.39 12.03 2.16
CA THR A 72 -15.97 11.38 0.98
C THR A 72 -15.85 12.29 -0.25
N SER A 73 -16.16 11.78 -1.45
CA SER A 73 -16.24 12.61 -2.66
C SER A 73 -17.33 13.69 -2.62
N ALA A 74 -18.34 13.53 -1.75
CA ALA A 74 -19.36 14.55 -1.51
C ALA A 74 -18.84 15.68 -0.60
N GLY A 75 -17.62 15.56 -0.06
CA GLY A 75 -17.03 16.53 0.86
C GLY A 75 -17.40 16.30 2.32
N GLU A 76 -18.13 15.23 2.63
CA GLU A 76 -18.51 14.90 4.00
C GLU A 76 -17.30 14.40 4.79
N PRO A 77 -17.00 14.95 5.97
CA PRO A 77 -15.87 14.52 6.78
C PRO A 77 -16.12 13.13 7.39
N VAL A 78 -15.09 12.29 7.40
CA VAL A 78 -15.10 11.00 8.12
C VAL A 78 -14.54 11.24 9.52
N SER A 79 -15.37 11.06 10.54
CA SER A 79 -14.95 11.23 11.94
C SER A 79 -14.00 10.10 12.39
N PRO A 80 -12.96 10.42 13.17
CA PRO A 80 -12.10 9.39 13.75
C PRO A 80 -12.86 8.61 14.84
N LEU A 81 -12.68 7.29 14.85
CA LEU A 81 -13.11 6.39 15.94
C LEU A 81 -12.26 6.60 17.19
N ARG A 82 -10.97 6.90 17.00
CA ARG A 82 -10.02 7.24 18.07
C ARG A 82 -8.93 8.15 17.51
N PRO A 83 -8.33 9.02 18.35
CA PRO A 83 -7.30 9.94 17.90
C PRO A 83 -6.04 9.21 17.44
N VAL A 84 -5.35 9.78 16.44
CA VAL A 84 -4.01 9.34 16.05
C VAL A 84 -3.02 9.86 17.09
N ALA A 85 -2.48 8.98 17.92
CA ALA A 85 -1.52 9.36 18.95
C ALA A 85 -0.08 9.29 18.43
N VAL A 86 0.56 10.45 18.27
CA VAL A 86 1.96 10.54 17.86
C VAL A 86 2.76 11.29 18.92
N ALA A 87 3.72 10.59 19.53
CA ALA A 87 4.61 11.18 20.53
C ALA A 87 5.40 12.36 19.94
N PRO A 88 5.66 13.41 20.75
CA PRO A 88 6.52 14.52 20.35
C PRO A 88 7.92 14.06 19.96
N LEU A 89 8.55 14.79 19.04
CA LEU A 89 9.83 14.44 18.44
C LEU A 89 10.54 15.68 17.91
N MET A 90 11.86 15.74 18.05
CA MET A 90 12.69 16.73 17.36
C MET A 90 13.08 16.25 15.96
N ILE A 91 12.96 17.11 14.95
CA ILE A 91 13.47 16.92 13.60
C ILE A 91 14.52 17.99 13.30
N ARG A 92 15.72 17.56 12.89
CA ARG A 92 16.82 18.49 12.62
C ARG A 92 16.59 19.32 11.36
N ASN A 93 17.26 20.45 11.24
CA ASN A 93 17.27 21.22 9.99
C ASN A 93 17.71 20.32 8.81
N GLY A 94 16.89 20.28 7.76
CA GLY A 94 17.13 19.49 6.55
C GLY A 94 16.77 18.00 6.68
N GLU A 95 16.31 17.54 7.85
CA GLU A 95 15.95 16.14 8.06
C GLU A 95 14.52 15.84 7.57
N SER A 96 14.30 14.60 7.13
CA SER A 96 12.99 14.06 6.76
C SER A 96 12.62 12.88 7.67
N LEU A 97 11.44 12.95 8.27
CA LEU A 97 10.82 11.88 9.04
C LEU A 97 9.78 11.15 8.18
N LYS A 98 9.87 9.82 8.10
CA LYS A 98 8.88 8.97 7.43
C LYS A 98 8.20 8.05 8.44
N ARG A 99 6.87 8.07 8.49
CA ARG A 99 6.07 7.18 9.38
C ARG A 99 4.90 6.56 8.64
N LYS A 100 4.62 5.28 8.94
CA LYS A 100 3.48 4.52 8.41
C LYS A 100 2.35 4.47 9.43
N PHE A 101 1.12 4.60 8.96
CA PHE A 101 -0.09 4.58 9.77
C PHE A 101 -1.13 3.66 9.12
N SER A 102 -1.67 2.73 9.91
CA SER A 102 -2.87 1.96 9.54
C SER A 102 -4.09 2.83 9.83
N LEU A 103 -4.78 3.29 8.79
CA LEU A 103 -5.92 4.20 8.90
C LEU A 103 -7.17 3.51 9.43
N ASP A 104 -7.36 2.24 9.11
CA ASP A 104 -8.42 1.35 9.62
C ASP A 104 -8.42 1.24 11.15
N LYS A 105 -7.27 1.51 11.78
CA LYS A 105 -7.19 1.58 13.24
C LYS A 105 -7.83 2.84 13.81
N HIS A 106 -8.00 3.92 13.05
CA HIS A 106 -8.43 5.22 13.55
C HIS A 106 -9.73 5.70 12.90
N TYR A 107 -10.06 5.18 11.72
CA TYR A 107 -11.22 5.59 10.92
C TYR A 107 -11.95 4.35 10.40
N TYR A 108 -13.28 4.44 10.32
CA TYR A 108 -14.07 3.45 9.62
C TYR A 108 -14.10 3.77 8.12
N LEU A 109 -13.28 3.04 7.34
CA LEU A 109 -13.08 3.25 5.89
C LEU A 109 -13.52 2.02 5.08
N SER A 110 -14.70 1.48 5.40
CA SER A 110 -15.19 0.23 4.82
C SER A 110 -16.38 0.42 3.87
N GLU A 111 -16.94 1.62 3.79
CA GLU A 111 -18.04 1.89 2.86
C GLU A 111 -17.50 2.07 1.45
N SER A 112 -18.19 1.48 0.47
CA SER A 112 -17.84 1.64 -0.94
C SER A 112 -17.92 3.10 -1.36
N GLY A 113 -16.84 3.63 -1.93
CA GLY A 113 -16.80 5.03 -2.35
C GLY A 113 -15.39 5.56 -2.56
N LYS A 114 -15.35 6.82 -3.01
CA LYS A 114 -14.12 7.58 -3.16
C LYS A 114 -13.86 8.41 -1.90
N TYR A 115 -12.65 8.29 -1.36
CA TYR A 115 -12.17 9.07 -0.23
C TYR A 115 -11.05 10.02 -0.66
N ILE A 116 -10.95 11.14 0.04
CA ILE A 116 -9.87 12.12 -0.10
C ILE A 116 -9.17 12.22 1.25
N LEU A 117 -7.87 11.93 1.27
CA LEU A 117 -7.02 11.94 2.45
C LEU A 117 -6.03 13.11 2.40
N ARG A 118 -5.84 13.78 3.53
CA ARG A 118 -4.73 14.70 3.77
C ARG A 118 -4.10 14.38 5.12
N ALA A 119 -2.78 14.44 5.19
CA ALA A 119 -2.08 14.49 6.46
C ALA A 119 -2.00 15.96 6.93
N ALA A 120 -2.21 16.19 8.22
CA ALA A 120 -2.11 17.49 8.85
C ALA A 120 -1.05 17.43 9.96
N ALA A 121 0.09 18.08 9.75
CA ALA A 121 1.14 18.18 10.76
C ALA A 121 1.11 19.58 11.40
N TYR A 122 0.96 19.63 12.71
CA TYR A 122 1.01 20.86 13.47
C TYR A 122 2.45 21.38 13.55
N PHE A 123 2.62 22.67 13.26
CA PHE A 123 3.88 23.37 13.42
C PHE A 123 3.79 24.34 14.61
N PRO A 124 4.42 24.02 15.76
CA PRO A 124 4.27 24.82 16.98
C PRO A 124 4.68 26.28 16.84
N GLU A 125 5.75 26.55 16.10
CA GLU A 125 6.29 27.91 15.97
C GLU A 125 5.33 28.87 15.25
N LEU A 126 4.55 28.36 14.31
CA LEU A 126 3.56 29.12 13.56
C LEU A 126 2.13 28.88 14.04
N GLN A 127 1.96 28.06 15.09
CA GLN A 127 0.68 27.63 15.65
C GLN A 127 -0.36 27.22 14.59
N LYS A 128 0.09 26.54 13.54
CA LYS A 128 -0.76 26.18 12.39
C LYS A 128 -0.50 24.77 11.91
N TYR A 129 -1.47 24.19 11.22
CA TYR A 129 -1.30 22.93 10.53
C TYR A 129 -0.79 23.15 9.11
N ASN A 130 0.24 22.38 8.76
CA ASN A 130 0.68 22.22 7.38
C ASN A 130 0.02 20.95 6.82
N LEU A 131 -0.69 21.11 5.70
CA LEU A 131 -1.40 20.01 5.06
C LEU A 131 -0.57 19.41 3.92
N SER A 132 -0.64 18.10 3.77
CA SER A 132 -0.19 17.46 2.53
C SER A 132 -1.10 17.83 1.36
N PRO A 133 -0.62 17.69 0.10
CA PRO A 133 -1.52 17.56 -1.04
C PRO A 133 -2.57 16.47 -0.80
N PRO A 134 -3.80 16.62 -1.34
CA PRO A 134 -4.83 15.60 -1.22
C PRO A 134 -4.43 14.33 -1.98
N LYS A 135 -4.65 13.17 -1.36
CA LYS A 135 -4.52 11.86 -2.01
C LYS A 135 -5.90 11.19 -2.07
N ALA A 136 -6.37 10.90 -3.27
CA ALA A 136 -7.61 10.15 -3.45
C ALA A 136 -7.33 8.64 -3.42
N PHE A 137 -8.28 7.88 -2.88
CA PHE A 137 -8.31 6.42 -3.00
C PHE A 137 -9.76 5.93 -3.05
N MET A 138 -9.94 4.73 -3.59
CA MET A 138 -11.22 4.05 -3.71
C MET A 138 -11.30 2.92 -2.69
N VAL A 139 -12.47 2.74 -2.10
CA VAL A 139 -12.87 1.52 -1.39
C VAL A 139 -14.02 0.90 -2.17
N GLN A 140 -13.99 -0.41 -2.35
CA GLN A 140 -15.04 -1.15 -3.05
C GLN A 140 -15.48 -2.36 -2.22
N GLU A 141 -16.73 -2.76 -2.38
CA GLU A 141 -17.23 -4.00 -1.79
C GLU A 141 -16.48 -5.23 -2.34
N PRO A 142 -16.26 -6.27 -1.53
CA PRO A 142 -15.71 -7.52 -2.02
C PRO A 142 -16.66 -8.13 -3.06
N ARG A 143 -16.09 -8.67 -4.14
CA ARG A 143 -16.86 -9.47 -5.09
C ARG A 143 -17.22 -10.82 -4.48
N ARG A 144 -18.19 -11.50 -5.10
CA ARG A 144 -18.54 -12.88 -4.74
C ARG A 144 -17.29 -13.76 -4.71
N ALA A 145 -17.16 -14.56 -3.66
CA ALA A 145 -16.08 -15.53 -3.54
C ALA A 145 -16.07 -16.49 -4.73
N THR A 146 -14.89 -16.71 -5.31
CA THR A 146 -14.64 -17.74 -6.32
C THR A 146 -14.36 -19.09 -5.67
N TRP A 147 -13.89 -19.07 -4.41
CA TRP A 147 -13.66 -20.25 -3.60
C TRP A 147 -13.78 -19.90 -2.12
N GLU A 148 -14.26 -20.85 -1.32
CA GLU A 148 -14.31 -20.74 0.13
C GLU A 148 -14.22 -22.12 0.80
N GLU A 149 -13.68 -22.15 2.01
CA GLU A 149 -13.63 -23.37 2.83
C GLU A 149 -13.73 -23.02 4.31
N VAL A 150 -14.64 -23.69 5.02
CA VAL A 150 -14.82 -23.58 6.47
C VAL A 150 -13.98 -24.64 7.18
N PHE A 151 -13.33 -24.26 8.26
CA PHE A 151 -12.48 -25.13 9.05
C PHE A 151 -12.54 -24.78 10.54
N SER A 152 -12.26 -25.76 11.40
CA SER A 152 -12.10 -25.53 12.84
C SER A 152 -10.65 -25.23 13.19
N VAL A 153 -10.46 -24.34 14.17
CA VAL A 153 -9.18 -24.02 14.78
C VAL A 153 -9.27 -24.37 16.27
N PRO A 154 -8.33 -25.17 16.82
CA PRO A 154 -8.32 -25.46 18.24
C PRO A 154 -7.92 -24.21 19.04
N ASP A 155 -8.39 -24.13 20.28
CA ASP A 155 -7.96 -23.07 21.17
C ASP A 155 -6.47 -23.24 21.49
N THR A 156 -5.67 -22.24 21.10
CA THR A 156 -4.20 -22.28 21.23
C THR A 156 -3.74 -20.93 21.77
N ALA A 157 -2.62 -20.89 22.50
CA ALA A 157 -2.10 -19.65 23.07
C ALA A 157 -1.98 -18.53 22.00
N GLY A 158 -2.79 -17.48 22.14
CA GLY A 158 -2.82 -16.33 21.22
C GLY A 158 -3.75 -16.44 20.02
N VAL A 159 -4.42 -17.58 19.82
CA VAL A 159 -5.36 -17.81 18.70
C VAL A 159 -6.65 -18.43 19.26
N PRO A 160 -7.72 -17.63 19.43
CA PRO A 160 -9.00 -18.15 19.92
C PRO A 160 -9.50 -19.29 19.04
N GLY A 161 -9.87 -20.40 19.68
CA GLY A 161 -10.49 -21.53 19.00
C GLY A 161 -11.86 -21.16 18.40
N GLY A 162 -12.35 -21.98 17.47
CA GLY A 162 -13.64 -21.77 16.83
C GLY A 162 -13.67 -22.21 15.37
N TYR A 163 -14.69 -21.77 14.64
CA TYR A 163 -14.79 -22.01 13.20
C TYR A 163 -14.36 -20.77 12.43
N ARG A 164 -13.53 -20.98 11.41
CA ARG A 164 -13.07 -19.94 10.49
C ARG A 164 -13.41 -20.32 9.06
N LYS A 165 -13.49 -19.32 8.21
CA LYS A 165 -13.71 -19.48 6.77
C LYS A 165 -12.63 -18.72 6.02
N TYR A 166 -11.92 -19.42 5.13
CA TYR A 166 -11.16 -18.76 4.09
C TYR A 166 -12.11 -18.44 2.94
N GLN A 167 -11.99 -17.26 2.36
CA GLN A 167 -12.60 -16.91 1.09
C GLN A 167 -11.55 -16.33 0.15
N LEU A 168 -11.62 -16.71 -1.11
CA LEU A 168 -10.84 -16.12 -2.19
C LEU A 168 -11.78 -15.46 -3.19
N PHE A 169 -11.40 -14.28 -3.65
CA PHE A 169 -12.11 -13.55 -4.70
C PHE A 169 -11.11 -12.70 -5.48
N THR A 170 -11.54 -12.22 -6.63
CA THR A 170 -10.70 -11.45 -7.54
C THR A 170 -11.24 -10.04 -7.71
N VAL A 171 -10.33 -9.08 -7.75
CA VAL A 171 -10.63 -7.66 -7.98
C VAL A 171 -9.89 -7.23 -9.24
N ASN A 172 -10.59 -6.56 -10.14
CA ASN A 172 -9.98 -6.00 -11.34
C ASN A 172 -9.89 -4.49 -11.17
N ASP A 173 -8.69 -3.96 -11.26
CA ASP A 173 -8.41 -2.55 -11.45
C ASP A 173 -8.27 -2.24 -12.96
N LEU A 174 -7.89 -1.02 -13.32
CA LEU A 174 -7.77 -0.58 -14.73
C LEU A 174 -6.73 -1.38 -15.53
N ASP A 175 -5.59 -1.71 -14.93
CA ASP A 175 -4.44 -2.36 -15.58
C ASP A 175 -4.11 -3.74 -15.01
N LYS A 176 -4.64 -4.07 -13.83
CA LYS A 176 -4.22 -5.22 -13.03
C LYS A 176 -5.39 -5.96 -12.43
N SER A 177 -5.24 -7.28 -12.34
CA SER A 177 -6.16 -8.15 -11.63
C SER A 177 -5.48 -8.74 -10.42
N TRP A 178 -6.15 -8.65 -9.27
CA TRP A 178 -5.63 -9.05 -7.96
C TRP A 178 -6.46 -10.19 -7.38
N ILE A 179 -5.77 -11.16 -6.79
CA ILE A 179 -6.40 -12.15 -5.90
C ILE A 179 -6.42 -11.55 -4.51
N TYR A 180 -7.57 -11.61 -3.86
CA TYR A 180 -7.76 -11.28 -2.45
C TYR A 180 -8.10 -12.52 -1.66
N TYR A 181 -7.74 -12.50 -0.38
CA TYR A 181 -8.26 -13.43 0.60
C TYR A 181 -9.04 -12.69 1.68
N SER A 182 -10.02 -13.39 2.28
CA SER A 182 -10.57 -13.05 3.59
C SER A 182 -10.42 -14.23 4.53
N LEU A 183 -10.05 -13.95 5.76
CA LEU A 183 -10.19 -14.84 6.90
C LEU A 183 -11.35 -14.31 7.75
N ILE A 184 -12.38 -15.14 7.93
CA ILE A 184 -13.63 -14.78 8.60
C ILE A 184 -13.83 -15.71 9.79
N ASP A 185 -14.27 -15.17 10.93
CA ASP A 185 -14.86 -15.96 12.01
C ASP A 185 -16.27 -16.38 11.59
N GLU A 186 -16.48 -17.68 11.43
CA GLU A 186 -17.75 -18.20 10.89
C GLU A 186 -18.92 -18.04 11.87
N THR A 187 -18.62 -17.90 13.16
CA THR A 187 -19.64 -17.86 14.22
C THR A 187 -20.37 -16.51 14.22
N ASN A 188 -19.61 -15.42 14.10
CA ASN A 188 -20.12 -14.04 14.16
C ASN A 188 -20.00 -13.29 12.82
N GLN A 189 -19.48 -13.96 11.78
CA GLN A 189 -19.22 -13.40 10.44
C GLN A 189 -18.27 -12.19 10.45
N LEU A 190 -17.41 -12.06 11.46
CA LEU A 190 -16.40 -11.01 11.56
C LEU A 190 -15.25 -11.28 10.59
N VAL A 191 -14.91 -10.31 9.75
CA VAL A 191 -13.68 -10.36 8.94
C VAL A 191 -12.49 -10.13 9.86
N LEU A 192 -11.73 -11.19 10.13
CA LEU A 192 -10.52 -11.15 10.96
C LEU A 192 -9.33 -10.56 10.20
N SER A 193 -9.23 -10.85 8.90
CA SER A 193 -8.21 -10.29 8.03
C SER A 193 -8.65 -10.32 6.58
N ARG A 194 -8.28 -9.29 5.82
CA ARG A 194 -8.49 -9.22 4.37
C ARG A 194 -7.34 -8.44 3.74
N ALA A 195 -6.74 -9.00 2.71
CA ALA A 195 -5.66 -8.37 1.96
C ALA A 195 -5.49 -9.00 0.58
N PRO A 196 -4.82 -8.30 -0.35
CA PRO A 196 -4.40 -8.88 -1.62
C PRO A 196 -3.32 -9.93 -1.36
N LEU A 197 -3.40 -11.04 -2.08
CA LEU A 197 -2.33 -12.03 -2.19
C LEU A 197 -1.36 -11.65 -3.32
N GLY A 198 -1.86 -11.14 -4.44
CA GLY A 198 -1.01 -10.65 -5.52
C GLY A 198 -1.73 -10.55 -6.87
N GLU A 199 -1.00 -10.02 -7.85
CA GLU A 199 -1.46 -9.92 -9.23
C GLU A 199 -1.56 -11.32 -9.87
N PHE A 200 -2.62 -11.56 -10.64
CA PHE A 200 -2.83 -12.82 -11.36
C PHE A 200 -3.22 -12.59 -12.81
N VAL A 201 -2.98 -13.59 -13.64
CA VAL A 201 -3.46 -13.60 -15.02
C VAL A 201 -4.95 -13.96 -15.02
N PRO A 202 -5.84 -13.08 -15.51
CA PRO A 202 -7.28 -13.34 -15.59
C PRO A 202 -7.61 -14.66 -16.31
N ASP A 203 -8.79 -15.22 -16.00
CA ASP A 203 -9.32 -16.47 -16.58
C ASP A 203 -8.46 -17.73 -16.35
N ARG A 204 -7.39 -17.63 -15.57
CA ARG A 204 -6.61 -18.79 -15.10
C ARG A 204 -7.18 -19.34 -13.81
N VAL A 205 -7.18 -20.67 -13.71
CA VAL A 205 -7.70 -21.39 -12.55
C VAL A 205 -6.80 -21.14 -11.35
N LEU A 206 -7.40 -20.67 -10.26
CA LEU A 206 -6.78 -20.64 -8.94
C LEU A 206 -6.82 -22.06 -8.34
N GLN A 207 -5.73 -22.50 -7.71
CA GLN A 207 -5.67 -23.80 -7.04
C GLN A 207 -5.46 -23.61 -5.52
N PRO A 208 -6.54 -23.33 -4.77
CA PRO A 208 -6.53 -23.31 -3.32
C PRO A 208 -6.69 -24.72 -2.73
N VAL A 209 -5.92 -25.04 -1.69
CA VAL A 209 -6.07 -26.26 -0.89
C VAL A 209 -5.76 -25.95 0.57
N VAL A 210 -6.63 -26.37 1.48
CA VAL A 210 -6.35 -26.35 2.92
C VAL A 210 -5.65 -27.65 3.33
N ASP A 211 -4.48 -27.51 3.98
CA ASP A 211 -3.69 -28.64 4.47
C ASP A 211 -4.20 -29.16 5.84
N ARG A 212 -3.61 -30.26 6.32
CA ARG A 212 -3.96 -30.84 7.63
C ARG A 212 -3.85 -29.85 8.81
N ASN A 213 -2.91 -28.90 8.71
CA ASN A 213 -2.63 -27.87 9.72
C ASN A 213 -3.50 -26.62 9.51
N LYS A 214 -4.52 -26.69 8.64
CA LYS A 214 -5.46 -25.61 8.36
C LYS A 214 -4.82 -24.38 7.72
N ARG A 215 -3.66 -24.57 7.08
CA ARG A 215 -3.02 -23.52 6.28
C ARG A 215 -3.62 -23.51 4.89
N LEU A 216 -3.94 -22.32 4.39
CA LEU A 216 -4.34 -22.13 3.01
C LEU A 216 -3.09 -22.16 2.14
N ASN A 217 -3.04 -23.11 1.22
CA ASN A 217 -2.04 -23.20 0.17
C ASN A 217 -2.69 -22.76 -1.13
N LEU A 218 -2.09 -21.78 -1.81
CA LEU A 218 -2.61 -21.26 -3.06
C LEU A 218 -1.49 -21.24 -4.09
N ILE A 219 -1.74 -21.84 -5.25
CA ILE A 219 -0.92 -21.62 -6.45
C ILE A 219 -1.76 -20.98 -7.56
N TYR A 220 -1.18 -20.00 -8.23
CA TYR A 220 -1.82 -19.27 -9.32
C TYR A 220 -0.79 -18.74 -10.30
N GLN A 221 -1.22 -18.46 -11.53
CA GLN A 221 -0.38 -17.88 -12.55
C GLN A 221 -0.31 -16.36 -12.36
N SER A 222 0.87 -15.85 -12.01
CA SER A 222 1.09 -14.42 -11.76
C SER A 222 1.52 -13.66 -13.02
N THR A 223 2.20 -14.33 -13.96
CA THR A 223 2.52 -13.80 -15.28
C THR A 223 2.37 -14.90 -16.34
N PRO A 224 2.42 -14.60 -17.65
CA PRO A 224 2.36 -15.62 -18.69
C PRO A 224 3.39 -16.76 -18.54
N SER A 225 4.53 -16.53 -17.88
CA SER A 225 5.61 -17.52 -17.71
C SER A 225 5.90 -17.93 -16.25
N LEU A 226 5.26 -17.30 -15.26
CA LEU A 226 5.50 -17.54 -13.84
C LEU A 226 4.22 -17.87 -13.08
N TYR A 227 4.37 -18.77 -12.12
CA TYR A 227 3.39 -19.10 -11.10
C TYR A 227 3.90 -18.65 -9.74
N THR A 228 2.98 -18.18 -8.92
CA THR A 228 3.23 -17.83 -7.52
C THR A 228 2.54 -18.86 -6.63
N TYR A 229 3.28 -19.37 -5.66
CA TYR A 229 2.77 -20.17 -4.55
C TYR A 229 2.81 -19.34 -3.27
N GLN A 230 1.71 -19.33 -2.53
CA GLN A 230 1.60 -18.71 -1.22
C GLN A 230 0.99 -19.68 -0.21
N GLN A 231 1.47 -19.58 1.03
CA GLN A 231 0.90 -20.27 2.17
C GLN A 231 0.50 -19.26 3.23
N LEU A 232 -0.73 -19.37 3.74
CA LEU A 232 -1.24 -18.58 4.85
C LEU A 232 -1.55 -19.47 6.03
N ASP A 233 -1.22 -19.01 7.23
CA ASP A 233 -1.61 -19.68 8.47
C ASP A 233 -3.09 -19.43 8.83
N PRO A 234 -3.65 -20.18 9.79
CA PRO A 234 -5.01 -19.94 10.29
C PRO A 234 -5.27 -18.54 10.82
N GLY A 235 -4.24 -17.73 11.12
CA GLY A 235 -4.35 -16.34 11.55
C GLY A 235 -4.28 -15.32 10.40
N GLY A 236 -4.11 -15.77 9.15
CA GLY A 236 -4.01 -14.92 7.97
C GLY A 236 -2.59 -14.42 7.68
N GLN A 237 -1.57 -14.87 8.41
CA GLN A 237 -0.19 -14.49 8.13
C GLN A 237 0.36 -15.33 6.96
N VAL A 238 0.99 -14.65 5.99
CA VAL A 238 1.72 -15.33 4.91
C VAL A 238 2.99 -15.98 5.49
N THR A 239 3.05 -17.30 5.45
CA THR A 239 4.15 -18.11 6.00
C THR A 239 5.11 -18.62 4.93
N ALA A 240 4.69 -18.65 3.66
CA ALA A 240 5.58 -18.95 2.53
C ALA A 240 5.16 -18.18 1.27
N LEU A 241 6.16 -17.72 0.51
CA LEU A 241 6.00 -17.14 -0.82
C LEU A 241 7.10 -17.71 -1.73
N LYS A 242 6.71 -18.40 -2.81
CA LYS A 242 7.64 -19.02 -3.77
C LYS A 242 7.18 -18.76 -5.20
N PHE A 243 8.13 -18.72 -6.13
CA PHE A 243 7.86 -18.54 -7.55
C PHE A 243 8.34 -19.74 -8.34
N TYR A 244 7.61 -20.08 -9.40
CA TYR A 244 7.91 -21.22 -10.26
C TYR A 244 7.79 -20.81 -11.73
N SER A 245 8.80 -21.13 -12.54
CA SER A 245 8.74 -20.99 -14.00
C SER A 245 8.20 -22.24 -14.66
N VAL A 246 7.51 -22.07 -15.79
CA VAL A 246 6.92 -23.18 -16.56
C VAL A 246 7.92 -24.03 -17.36
N SER A 247 9.24 -23.76 -17.23
CA SER A 247 10.31 -24.45 -17.96
C SER A 247 10.38 -25.97 -17.72
N LYS A 248 9.87 -26.45 -16.59
CA LYS A 248 9.74 -27.88 -16.26
C LYS A 248 8.27 -28.30 -16.11
N GLY A 249 7.41 -27.78 -16.98
CA GLY A 249 5.97 -28.03 -16.96
C GLY A 249 5.20 -27.04 -16.08
N ILE A 250 3.87 -27.15 -16.12
CA ILE A 250 2.97 -26.27 -15.36
C ILE A 250 2.97 -26.69 -13.88
N PRO A 251 3.36 -25.80 -12.95
CA PRO A 251 3.26 -26.05 -11.52
C PRO A 251 1.81 -26.31 -11.10
N LYS A 252 1.58 -27.37 -10.34
CA LYS A 252 0.27 -27.72 -9.77
C LYS A 252 0.40 -28.05 -8.30
N LEU A 253 -0.62 -27.68 -7.53
CA LEU A 253 -0.72 -28.04 -6.12
C LEU A 253 -1.39 -29.40 -6.02
N ILE A 254 -0.76 -30.33 -5.29
CA ILE A 254 -1.29 -31.66 -5.03
C ILE A 254 -1.42 -31.88 -3.53
N LYS A 255 -2.47 -32.60 -3.13
CA LYS A 255 -2.68 -33.04 -1.74
C LYS A 255 -2.15 -34.45 -1.59
N GLU A 256 -1.27 -34.65 -0.62
CA GLU A 256 -0.70 -35.95 -0.31
C GLU A 256 -1.66 -36.78 0.57
N PRO A 257 -1.52 -38.12 0.61
CA PRO A 257 -2.40 -38.98 1.41
C PRO A 257 -2.41 -38.64 2.91
N ASP A 258 -1.31 -38.09 3.43
CA ASP A 258 -1.18 -37.67 4.84
C ASP A 258 -1.80 -36.29 5.13
N GLY A 259 -2.42 -35.66 4.12
CA GLY A 259 -3.04 -34.34 4.20
C GLY A 259 -2.06 -33.17 4.06
N ALA A 260 -0.78 -33.42 3.78
CA ALA A 260 0.17 -32.39 3.37
C ALA A 260 -0.09 -31.93 1.93
N THR A 261 0.59 -30.86 1.53
CA THR A 261 0.52 -30.32 0.17
C THR A 261 1.90 -30.21 -0.43
N ALA A 262 2.03 -30.60 -1.69
CA ALA A 262 3.26 -30.49 -2.47
C ALA A 262 3.00 -29.77 -3.80
N ILE A 263 4.08 -29.26 -4.40
CA ILE A 263 4.05 -28.66 -5.74
C ILE A 263 4.66 -29.66 -6.71
N MET A 264 3.90 -30.02 -7.74
CA MET A 264 4.35 -30.88 -8.83
C MET A 264 4.53 -30.07 -10.11
N GLY A 265 5.67 -30.28 -10.80
CA GLY A 265 6.02 -29.55 -12.01
C GLY A 265 6.58 -28.16 -11.75
N GLY A 266 7.10 -27.54 -12.81
CA GLY A 266 7.77 -26.25 -12.75
C GLY A 266 9.20 -26.31 -12.22
N ALA A 267 9.94 -25.24 -12.46
CA ALA A 267 11.24 -25.03 -11.85
C ALA A 267 11.16 -23.87 -10.87
N VAL A 268 11.78 -24.01 -9.69
CA VAL A 268 11.88 -22.91 -8.71
C VAL A 268 12.53 -21.70 -9.38
N TYR A 269 11.91 -20.54 -9.19
CA TYR A 269 12.34 -19.27 -9.77
C TYR A 269 12.68 -18.29 -8.65
N ASP A 270 13.85 -17.65 -8.73
CA ASP A 270 14.26 -16.57 -7.84
C ASP A 270 14.27 -15.24 -8.61
N PRO A 271 13.27 -14.36 -8.40
CA PRO A 271 13.20 -13.07 -9.08
C PRO A 271 14.41 -12.17 -8.81
N ALA A 272 14.99 -12.24 -7.60
CA ALA A 272 16.12 -11.38 -7.22
C ALA A 272 17.41 -11.82 -7.91
N ALA A 273 17.65 -13.13 -8.02
CA ALA A 273 18.79 -13.65 -8.77
C ALA A 273 18.71 -13.28 -10.26
N GLU A 274 17.53 -13.38 -10.87
CA GLU A 274 17.34 -13.03 -12.28
C GLU A 274 17.46 -11.52 -12.54
N ALA A 275 16.94 -10.68 -11.64
CA ALA A 275 17.15 -9.23 -11.72
C ALA A 275 18.65 -8.87 -11.67
N ARG A 276 19.44 -9.53 -10.81
CA ARG A 276 20.90 -9.34 -10.73
C ARG A 276 21.58 -9.73 -12.04
N LYS A 277 21.23 -10.87 -12.66
CA LYS A 277 21.78 -11.30 -13.95
C LYS A 277 21.47 -10.30 -15.07
N LYS A 278 20.21 -9.85 -15.18
CA LYS A 278 19.80 -8.85 -16.19
C LYS A 278 20.57 -7.53 -16.04
N ASN A 279 20.76 -7.08 -14.80
CA ASN A 279 21.51 -5.86 -14.52
C ASN A 279 23.02 -6.02 -14.78
N ALA A 280 23.59 -7.22 -14.60
CA ALA A 280 24.97 -7.51 -14.94
C ALA A 280 25.19 -7.55 -16.46
N VAL A 281 24.26 -8.15 -17.21
CA VAL A 281 24.30 -8.21 -18.69
C VAL A 281 24.19 -6.81 -19.30
N ARG A 282 23.34 -5.93 -18.75
CA ARG A 282 23.21 -4.54 -19.20
C ARG A 282 24.41 -3.64 -18.89
N LYS A 283 25.40 -4.10 -18.10
CA LYS A 283 26.47 -3.23 -17.58
C LYS A 283 27.85 -3.41 -18.22
N LEU A 284 28.03 -4.21 -19.27
CA LEU A 284 29.40 -4.53 -19.74
C LEU A 284 29.90 -3.86 -21.04
N SER A 285 29.08 -3.24 -21.91
CA SER A 285 29.66 -2.64 -23.15
C SER A 285 28.79 -1.68 -23.99
N ASP A 286 27.64 -1.19 -23.51
CA ASP A 286 26.74 -0.35 -24.35
C ASP A 286 27.17 1.14 -24.43
N ARG A 287 28.40 1.37 -24.89
CA ARG A 287 28.76 2.61 -25.58
C ARG A 287 29.17 2.21 -27.01
N PRO A 288 28.32 2.38 -28.03
CA PRO A 288 28.80 2.37 -29.39
C PRO A 288 29.88 3.44 -29.47
N GLY A 289 31.14 3.03 -29.68
CA GLY A 289 32.23 3.95 -29.92
C GLY A 289 31.84 4.84 -31.07
N GLY A 290 31.83 6.15 -30.85
CA GLY A 290 31.63 7.11 -31.92
C GLY A 290 32.68 6.84 -32.99
N LEU A 291 32.22 6.61 -34.22
CA LEU A 291 33.09 6.65 -35.39
C LEU A 291 33.52 8.12 -35.56
N THR A 292 34.71 8.43 -35.07
CA THR A 292 35.50 9.57 -35.53
C THR A 292 36.35 9.10 -36.70
N GLU A 293 35.95 9.49 -37.91
CA GLU A 293 36.71 10.26 -38.89
C GLU A 293 35.87 10.47 -40.15
#